data_AF-A0A3G6V6T5-F1
#
_entry.id   AF-A0A3G6V6T5-F1
#
_cell.length_a   1.000
_cell.length_b   1.000
_cell.length_c   1.000
_cell.angle_alpha   90.00
_cell.angle_beta   90.00
_cell.angle_gamma   90.00
#
_symmetry.space_group_name_H-M   'P 1'
#
loop_
_entity.id
_entity.type
_entity.pdbx_description
1 polymer ?
#
loop_
_entity_poly.entity_id
_entity_poly.type
_entity_poly.pdbx_seq_one_letter_code
_entity_poly.pdbx_strand_id
1 'polypeptide(L)'
;TWRIRSITAWLLLTGLVIDNAYGGGLASVFTVPKYEKSIDTVQDFVDRRMEWGATFDAWIFSLTLSPDPLLQQVVKQFRLKSAEELVKESRKGTMAFPVEILSSGYTAIPEYITKDVMLDLTLMRENFYYGHCVIMLRKSSPFTEKINDFIGKLHEGGLLLTWETQMSIKYLNNEVQQAVRLSRNKKNVDELKPLGLRHFVGVFIGYAIGVAISIVIFILE
;
A
#
# COMPACT_ATOMS: atom_id res chain seq x y z
N THR A 1 -24.41 51.03 -27.49
CA THR A 1 -25.32 49.98 -26.97
C THR A 1 -24.95 48.58 -27.44
N TRP A 2 -24.82 48.31 -28.75
CA TRP A 2 -24.53 46.95 -29.26
C TRP A 2 -23.17 46.36 -28.83
N ARG A 3 -22.09 47.17 -28.86
CA ARG A 3 -20.75 46.74 -28.43
C ARG A 3 -20.69 46.30 -26.97
N ILE A 4 -21.34 47.05 -26.07
CA ILE A 4 -21.42 46.72 -24.64
C ILE A 4 -22.15 45.40 -24.45
N ARG A 5 -23.31 45.22 -25.12
CA ARG A 5 -24.09 43.97 -25.06
C ARG A 5 -23.29 42.77 -25.58
N SER A 6 -22.50 42.96 -26.64
CA SER A 6 -21.64 41.91 -27.17
C SER A 6 -20.54 41.51 -26.18
N ILE A 7 -19.87 42.49 -25.55
CA ILE A 7 -18.83 42.23 -24.54
C ILE A 7 -19.44 41.50 -23.34
N THR A 8 -20.57 41.97 -22.81
CA THR A 8 -21.26 41.31 -21.69
C THR A 8 -21.68 39.89 -22.05
N ALA A 9 -22.17 39.66 -23.27
CA ALA A 9 -22.55 38.31 -23.73
C ALA A 9 -21.36 37.36 -23.76
N TRP A 10 -20.20 37.79 -24.28
CA TRP A 10 -18.98 36.99 -24.26
C TRP A 10 -18.47 36.72 -22.85
N LEU A 11 -18.60 37.69 -21.94
CA LEU A 11 -18.20 37.55 -20.54
C LEU A 11 -19.10 36.56 -19.78
N LEU A 12 -20.40 36.56 -20.07
CA LEU A 12 -21.34 35.58 -19.52
C LEU A 12 -21.11 34.17 -20.08
N LEU A 13 -20.85 34.05 -21.38
CA LEU A 13 -20.55 32.77 -22.02
C LEU A 13 -19.26 32.16 -21.46
N THR A 14 -18.22 32.96 -21.29
CA THR A 14 -16.96 32.50 -20.67
C THR A 14 -17.17 32.12 -19.20
N GLY A 15 -17.92 32.92 -18.43
CA GLY A 15 -18.30 32.57 -17.06
C GLY A 15 -19.04 31.24 -16.97
N LEU A 16 -20.02 31.00 -17.86
CA LEU A 16 -20.77 29.75 -17.91
C LEU A 16 -19.88 28.53 -18.22
N VAL A 17 -18.91 28.68 -19.13
CA VAL A 17 -17.97 27.60 -19.46
C VAL A 17 -17.06 27.29 -18.27
N ILE A 18 -16.54 28.32 -17.60
CA ILE A 18 -15.67 28.17 -16.43
C ILE A 18 -16.42 27.52 -15.27
N ASP A 19 -17.65 27.94 -15.00
CA ASP A 19 -18.48 27.40 -13.92
C ASP A 19 -18.79 25.91 -14.12
N ASN A 20 -19.19 25.52 -15.33
CA ASN A 20 -19.42 24.11 -15.66
C ASN A 20 -18.15 23.27 -15.58
N ALA A 21 -17.01 23.79 -16.08
CA ALA A 21 -15.73 23.09 -16.01
C ALA A 21 -15.26 22.90 -14.56
N TYR A 22 -15.41 23.94 -13.73
CA TYR A 22 -15.07 23.90 -12.31
C TYR A 22 -16.00 22.96 -11.55
N GLY A 23 -17.32 23.04 -11.76
CA GLY A 23 -18.31 22.16 -11.13
C GLY A 23 -18.07 20.69 -11.46
N GLY A 24 -17.80 20.37 -12.72
CA GLY A 24 -17.45 19.01 -13.15
C GLY A 24 -16.14 18.51 -12.54
N GLY A 25 -15.10 19.36 -12.51
CA GLY A 25 -13.83 19.04 -11.88
C GLY A 25 -13.95 18.79 -10.38
N LEU A 26 -14.71 19.65 -9.68
CA LEU A 26 -14.96 19.54 -8.25
C LEU A 26 -15.77 18.27 -7.91
N ALA A 27 -16.80 17.96 -8.70
CA ALA A 27 -17.55 16.71 -8.56
C ALA A 27 -16.64 15.48 -8.77
N SER A 28 -15.73 15.52 -9.74
CA SER A 28 -14.75 14.43 -9.95
C SER A 28 -13.81 14.27 -8.76
N VAL A 29 -13.34 15.37 -8.16
CA VAL A 29 -12.45 15.32 -6.99
C VAL A 29 -13.17 14.81 -5.74
N PHE A 30 -14.44 15.15 -5.56
CA PHE A 30 -15.22 14.68 -4.41
C PHE A 30 -15.74 13.25 -4.55
N THR A 31 -15.87 12.75 -5.78
CA THR A 31 -16.29 11.36 -6.04
C THR A 31 -15.13 10.37 -5.96
N VAL A 32 -13.90 10.80 -6.25
CA VAL A 32 -12.71 9.92 -6.18
C VAL A 32 -11.74 10.44 -5.13
N PRO A 33 -11.70 9.85 -3.92
CA PRO A 33 -10.74 10.23 -2.89
C PRO A 33 -9.31 9.96 -3.39
N LYS A 34 -8.46 10.99 -3.33
CA LYS A 34 -7.03 10.85 -3.58
C LYS A 34 -6.36 10.30 -2.33
N TYR A 35 -5.92 9.05 -2.40
CA TYR A 35 -5.08 8.46 -1.38
C TYR A 35 -3.62 8.83 -1.62
N GLU A 36 -2.80 8.74 -0.57
CA GLU A 36 -1.35 8.78 -0.74
C GLU A 36 -0.90 7.65 -1.68
N LYS A 37 0.22 7.90 -2.39
CA LYS A 37 0.82 6.88 -3.25
C LYS A 37 1.08 5.61 -2.42
N SER A 38 0.77 4.43 -2.95
CA SER A 38 1.15 3.15 -2.34
C SER A 38 2.68 3.00 -2.32
N ILE A 39 3.21 2.30 -1.32
CA ILE A 39 4.62 1.88 -1.30
C ILE A 39 4.72 0.62 -2.15
N ASP A 40 5.31 0.74 -3.34
CA ASP A 40 5.32 -0.36 -4.30
C ASP A 40 6.72 -0.94 -4.52
N THR A 41 7.75 -0.10 -4.44
CA THR A 41 9.16 -0.45 -4.70
C THR A 41 10.01 -0.38 -3.44
N VAL A 42 11.19 -1.01 -3.49
CA VAL A 42 12.20 -0.87 -2.42
C VAL A 42 12.63 0.59 -2.25
N GLN A 43 12.72 1.33 -3.37
CA GLN A 43 13.03 2.75 -3.34
C GLN A 43 11.96 3.57 -2.60
N ASP A 44 10.68 3.38 -2.95
CA ASP A 44 9.57 4.07 -2.27
C ASP A 44 9.57 3.79 -0.76
N PHE A 45 9.93 2.55 -0.37
CA PHE A 45 10.01 2.11 1.01
C PHE A 45 11.10 2.86 1.79
N VAL A 46 12.29 2.96 1.17
CA VAL A 46 13.43 3.66 1.75
C VAL A 46 13.18 5.17 1.84
N ASP A 47 12.62 5.78 0.78
CA ASP A 47 12.35 7.22 0.71
C ASP A 47 11.34 7.68 1.77
N ARG A 48 10.33 6.85 2.05
CA ARG A 48 9.36 7.11 3.12
C ARG A 48 9.90 6.88 4.53
N ARG A 49 11.11 6.32 4.65
CA ARG A 49 11.70 5.92 5.94
C ARG A 49 10.78 5.01 6.72
N MET A 50 10.16 4.05 6.02
CA MET A 50 9.15 3.21 6.62
C MET A 50 9.78 2.22 7.61
N GLU A 51 9.41 2.28 8.88
CA GLU A 51 9.82 1.25 9.83
C GLU A 51 9.09 -0.06 9.53
N TRP A 52 9.81 -1.17 9.63
CA TRP A 52 9.23 -2.51 9.53
C TRP A 52 9.83 -3.44 10.55
N GLY A 53 9.13 -4.52 10.84
CA GLY A 53 9.55 -5.39 11.92
C GLY A 53 8.83 -6.70 11.99
N ALA A 54 9.46 -7.60 12.71
CA ALA A 54 9.04 -8.96 12.92
C ALA A 54 9.48 -9.42 14.31
N THR A 55 9.07 -10.63 14.65
CA THR A 55 9.37 -11.29 15.93
C THR A 55 10.80 -11.81 16.03
N PHE A 56 11.47 -12.01 14.89
CA PHE A 56 12.82 -12.57 14.82
C PHE A 56 13.69 -11.77 13.85
N ASP A 57 15.00 -11.78 14.08
CA ASP A 57 16.02 -11.14 13.23
C ASP A 57 16.35 -11.97 11.96
N ALA A 58 15.86 -13.21 11.88
CA ALA A 58 16.04 -14.07 10.70
C ALA A 58 15.64 -13.40 9.38
N TRP A 59 14.67 -12.48 9.42
CA TRP A 59 14.19 -11.72 8.26
C TRP A 59 15.24 -10.82 7.62
N ILE A 60 16.27 -10.40 8.35
CA ILE A 60 17.33 -9.53 7.83
C ILE A 60 18.60 -10.28 7.45
N PHE A 61 18.75 -11.57 7.79
CA PHE A 61 20.01 -12.30 7.56
C PHE A 61 20.41 -12.35 6.08
N SER A 62 19.46 -12.64 5.19
CA SER A 62 19.69 -12.67 3.75
C SER A 62 19.97 -11.28 3.14
N LEU A 63 19.54 -10.21 3.81
CA LEU A 63 19.67 -8.84 3.34
C LEU A 63 20.95 -8.16 3.85
N THR A 64 21.43 -8.55 5.04
CA THR A 64 22.54 -7.88 5.75
C THR A 64 23.86 -7.96 4.97
N LEU A 65 24.07 -9.03 4.19
CA LEU A 65 25.26 -9.22 3.37
C LEU A 65 25.10 -8.70 1.93
N SER A 66 23.98 -8.05 1.61
CA SER A 66 23.75 -7.52 0.26
C SER A 66 24.69 -6.34 -0.03
N PRO A 67 25.32 -6.29 -1.22
CA PRO A 67 26.11 -5.13 -1.64
C PRO A 67 25.26 -3.91 -2.02
N ASP A 68 23.94 -4.08 -2.18
CA ASP A 68 23.03 -3.01 -2.59
C ASP A 68 22.81 -2.00 -1.45
N PRO A 69 23.15 -0.70 -1.65
CA PRO A 69 22.90 0.35 -0.67
C PRO A 69 21.43 0.50 -0.26
N LEU A 70 20.46 0.19 -1.14
CA LEU A 70 19.04 0.28 -0.82
C LEU A 70 18.64 -0.79 0.19
N LEU A 71 19.04 -2.04 -0.03
CA LEU A 71 18.77 -3.14 0.90
C LEU A 71 19.46 -2.91 2.25
N GLN A 72 20.66 -2.32 2.26
CA GLN A 72 21.32 -1.91 3.50
C GLN A 72 20.53 -0.84 4.27
N GLN A 73 19.83 0.07 3.57
CA GLN A 73 18.93 1.02 4.22
C GLN A 73 17.66 0.37 4.75
N VAL A 74 17.08 -0.58 4.00
CA VAL A 74 15.94 -1.38 4.47
C VAL A 74 16.29 -2.12 5.76
N VAL A 75 17.47 -2.74 5.85
CA VAL A 75 17.94 -3.40 7.08
C VAL A 75 18.06 -2.42 8.25
N LYS A 76 18.52 -1.18 8.03
CA LYS A 76 18.59 -0.14 9.07
C LYS A 76 17.20 0.29 9.59
N GLN A 77 16.17 0.16 8.76
CA GLN A 77 14.78 0.47 9.09
C GLN A 77 14.07 -0.66 9.85
N PHE A 78 14.72 -1.83 10.01
CA PHE A 78 14.16 -2.97 10.72
C PHE A 78 14.11 -2.74 12.24
N ARG A 79 13.04 -3.23 12.88
CA ARG A 79 12.82 -3.22 14.33
C ARG A 79 12.37 -4.60 14.80
N LEU A 80 13.15 -5.19 15.70
CA LEU A 80 12.73 -6.39 16.42
C LEU A 80 11.71 -6.00 17.48
N LYS A 81 10.52 -6.60 17.45
CA LYS A 81 9.43 -6.33 18.40
C LYS A 81 8.74 -7.63 18.80
N SER A 82 8.09 -7.64 19.96
CA SER A 82 7.29 -8.80 20.38
C SER A 82 6.01 -8.93 19.54
N ALA A 83 5.42 -10.13 19.50
CA ALA A 83 4.17 -10.34 18.76
C ALA A 83 3.03 -9.41 19.26
N GLU A 84 2.95 -9.19 20.57
CA GLU A 84 1.94 -8.30 21.18
C GLU A 84 2.11 -6.84 20.77
N GLU A 85 3.36 -6.37 20.66
CA GLU A 85 3.68 -5.03 20.17
C GLU A 85 3.35 -4.90 18.69
N LEU A 86 3.67 -5.91 17.87
CA LEU A 86 3.38 -5.91 16.44
C LEU A 86 1.86 -5.87 16.18
N VAL A 87 1.04 -6.54 16.99
CA VAL A 87 -0.43 -6.45 16.91
C VAL A 87 -0.92 -5.02 17.22
N LYS A 88 -0.30 -4.33 18.19
CA LYS A 88 -0.67 -2.94 18.51
C LYS A 88 -0.24 -1.98 17.41
N GLU A 89 0.94 -2.17 16.85
CA GLU A 89 1.48 -1.34 15.76
C GLU A 89 0.75 -1.59 14.43
N SER A 90 0.29 -2.82 14.18
CA SER A 90 -0.44 -3.15 12.96
C SER A 90 -1.73 -2.35 12.85
N ARG A 91 -2.44 -2.15 13.97
CA ARG A 91 -3.63 -1.30 14.05
C ARG A 91 -3.38 0.19 13.85
N LYS A 92 -2.15 0.68 14.02
CA LYS A 92 -1.82 2.10 13.83
C LYS A 92 -1.59 2.45 12.35
N GLY A 93 -1.25 1.47 11.51
CA GLY A 93 -0.91 1.70 10.10
C GLY A 93 0.41 2.46 9.89
N THR A 94 1.27 2.54 10.92
CA THR A 94 2.52 3.30 10.91
C THR A 94 3.76 2.43 10.70
N MET A 95 3.60 1.14 10.42
CA MET A 95 4.69 0.18 10.33
C MET A 95 4.37 -0.88 9.28
N ALA A 96 5.38 -1.33 8.55
CA ALA A 96 5.25 -2.43 7.60
C ALA A 96 5.64 -3.77 8.23
N PHE A 97 5.10 -4.85 7.66
CA PHE A 97 5.29 -6.21 8.16
C PHE A 97 5.80 -7.10 7.03
N PRO A 98 6.82 -7.95 7.28
CA PRO A 98 7.30 -8.86 6.28
C PRO A 98 6.33 -10.03 6.11
N VAL A 99 6.22 -10.50 4.87
CA VAL A 99 5.47 -11.70 4.48
C VAL A 99 6.31 -12.48 3.47
N GLU A 100 6.14 -13.79 3.43
CA GLU A 100 6.78 -14.64 2.41
C GLU A 100 5.77 -15.06 1.36
N ILE A 101 6.17 -14.97 0.09
CA ILE A 101 5.38 -15.48 -1.02
C ILE A 101 5.98 -16.82 -1.42
N LEU A 102 5.18 -17.88 -1.28
CA LEU A 102 5.53 -19.24 -1.64
C LEU A 102 5.49 -19.42 -3.17
N SER A 103 6.09 -20.50 -3.67
CA SER A 103 6.29 -20.71 -5.11
C SER A 103 4.99 -20.91 -5.89
N SER A 104 3.94 -21.46 -5.28
CA SER A 104 2.59 -21.54 -5.87
C SER A 104 1.80 -20.23 -5.73
N GLY A 105 2.39 -19.19 -5.14
CA GLY A 105 1.81 -17.86 -5.00
C GLY A 105 0.87 -17.70 -3.80
N TYR A 106 0.92 -18.62 -2.83
CA TYR A 106 0.33 -18.42 -1.51
C TYR A 106 1.24 -17.54 -0.65
N THR A 107 0.67 -16.82 0.30
CA THR A 107 1.43 -15.94 1.19
C THR A 107 1.47 -16.52 2.60
N ALA A 108 2.66 -16.70 3.17
CA ALA A 108 2.79 -17.01 4.59
C ALA A 108 2.61 -15.71 5.39
N ILE A 109 1.50 -15.63 6.12
CA ILE A 109 1.07 -14.44 6.83
C ILE A 109 1.27 -14.69 8.32
N PRO A 110 2.08 -13.87 9.00
CA PRO A 110 2.27 -14.00 10.44
C PRO A 110 0.98 -13.80 11.23
N GLU A 111 0.84 -14.49 12.36
CA GLU A 111 -0.39 -14.45 13.19
C GLU A 111 -0.70 -13.06 13.77
N TYR A 112 0.30 -12.18 13.87
CA TYR A 112 0.11 -10.81 14.34
C TYR A 112 -0.58 -9.89 13.32
N ILE A 113 -0.74 -10.33 12.06
CA ILE A 113 -1.55 -9.65 11.06
C ILE A 113 -2.97 -10.22 11.10
N THR A 114 -3.82 -9.59 11.88
CA THR A 114 -5.21 -10.00 12.07
C THR A 114 -6.09 -9.59 10.89
N LYS A 115 -7.25 -10.26 10.73
CA LYS A 115 -8.17 -10.05 9.60
C LYS A 115 -8.70 -8.61 9.51
N ASP A 116 -8.90 -7.95 10.64
CA ASP A 116 -9.32 -6.54 10.75
C ASP A 116 -8.27 -5.60 10.16
N VAL A 117 -6.99 -5.80 10.51
CA VAL A 117 -5.90 -4.93 10.06
C VAL A 117 -5.52 -5.18 8.60
N MET A 118 -5.76 -6.38 8.08
CA MET A 118 -5.46 -6.73 6.69
C MET A 118 -6.21 -5.84 5.68
N LEU A 119 -7.37 -5.30 6.06
CA LEU A 119 -8.13 -4.37 5.22
C LEU A 119 -7.46 -2.99 5.11
N ASP A 120 -6.52 -2.67 6.00
CA ASP A 120 -5.76 -1.40 5.96
C ASP A 120 -4.35 -1.59 5.38
N LEU A 121 -3.90 -2.84 5.23
CA LEU A 121 -2.61 -3.17 4.63
C LEU A 121 -2.71 -3.41 3.12
N THR A 122 -1.60 -3.12 2.44
CA THR A 122 -1.44 -3.34 0.99
C THR A 122 -0.11 -4.03 0.74
N LEU A 123 -0.12 -5.06 -0.11
CA LEU A 123 1.10 -5.77 -0.49
C LEU A 123 1.93 -4.92 -1.48
N MET A 124 3.23 -4.82 -1.20
CA MET A 124 4.22 -4.22 -2.12
C MET A 124 4.25 -4.99 -3.45
N ARG A 125 4.71 -4.33 -4.53
CA ARG A 125 4.87 -4.99 -5.84
C ARG A 125 6.22 -5.67 -5.96
N GLU A 126 7.24 -5.02 -5.44
CA GLU A 126 8.61 -5.50 -5.46
C GLU A 126 8.92 -6.24 -4.16
N ASN A 127 9.56 -7.40 -4.30
CA ASN A 127 10.06 -8.17 -3.16
C ASN A 127 11.46 -7.67 -2.78
N PHE A 128 11.78 -7.67 -1.49
CA PHE A 128 13.14 -7.32 -1.02
C PHE A 128 14.19 -8.32 -1.51
N TYR A 129 13.84 -9.61 -1.54
CA TYR A 129 14.66 -10.67 -2.09
C TYR A 129 13.78 -11.88 -2.44
N TYR A 130 14.35 -12.84 -3.15
CA TYR A 130 13.80 -14.18 -3.30
C TYR A 130 14.85 -15.20 -2.87
N GLY A 131 14.39 -16.34 -2.37
CA GLY A 131 15.25 -17.44 -1.96
C GLY A 131 14.60 -18.77 -2.29
N HIS A 132 15.43 -19.81 -2.39
CA HIS A 132 14.95 -21.17 -2.54
C HIS A 132 14.94 -21.86 -1.18
N CYS A 133 13.90 -22.65 -0.93
CA CYS A 133 13.91 -23.59 0.18
C CYS A 133 14.89 -24.72 -0.16
N VAL A 134 15.85 -24.98 0.72
CA VAL A 134 16.92 -25.96 0.48
C VAL A 134 16.95 -27.01 1.59
N ILE A 135 17.30 -28.23 1.24
CA ILE A 135 17.59 -29.28 2.21
C ILE A 135 19.08 -29.18 2.58
N MET A 136 19.36 -28.89 3.85
CA MET A 136 20.72 -28.83 4.36
C MET A 136 21.21 -30.24 4.74
N LEU A 137 22.32 -30.67 4.14
CA LEU A 137 22.97 -31.94 4.42
C LEU A 137 24.36 -31.70 5.02
N ARG A 138 24.89 -32.68 5.76
CA ARG A 138 26.29 -32.66 6.21
C ARG A 138 27.21 -32.56 4.99
N LYS A 139 28.29 -31.78 5.12
CA LYS A 139 29.34 -31.67 4.10
C LYS A 139 29.82 -33.07 3.67
N SER A 140 29.92 -33.29 2.36
CA SER A 140 30.29 -34.57 1.75
C SER A 140 29.32 -35.74 2.05
N SER A 141 28.04 -35.44 2.26
CA SER A 141 27.01 -36.48 2.36
C SER A 141 26.94 -37.32 1.08
N PRO A 142 26.95 -38.66 1.16
CA PRO A 142 26.80 -39.52 -0.02
C PRO A 142 25.39 -39.46 -0.63
N PHE A 143 24.45 -38.79 0.04
CA PHE A 143 23.07 -38.65 -0.42
C PHE A 143 22.80 -37.37 -1.21
N THR A 144 23.74 -36.43 -1.26
CA THR A 144 23.51 -35.11 -1.86
C THR A 144 23.04 -35.21 -3.31
N GLU A 145 23.73 -35.98 -4.14
CA GLU A 145 23.37 -36.16 -5.56
C GLU A 145 22.00 -36.82 -5.72
N LYS A 146 21.75 -37.92 -4.98
CA LYS A 146 20.47 -38.64 -5.02
C LYS A 146 19.29 -37.77 -4.59
N ILE A 147 19.47 -36.95 -3.57
CA ILE A 147 18.44 -36.03 -3.09
C ILE A 147 18.21 -34.92 -4.11
N ASN A 148 19.27 -34.38 -4.71
CA ASN A 148 19.15 -33.34 -5.73
C ASN A 148 18.37 -33.84 -6.96
N ASP A 149 18.69 -35.04 -7.45
CA ASP A 149 17.96 -35.67 -8.56
C ASP A 149 16.49 -35.93 -8.20
N PHE A 150 16.22 -36.36 -6.96
CA PHE A 150 14.86 -36.59 -6.50
C PHE A 150 14.07 -35.27 -6.43
N ILE A 151 14.65 -34.21 -5.88
CA ILE A 151 14.04 -32.87 -5.85
C ILE A 151 13.77 -32.37 -7.27
N GLY A 152 14.71 -32.58 -8.21
CA GLY A 152 14.54 -32.25 -9.62
C GLY A 152 13.30 -32.91 -10.21
N LYS A 153 13.14 -34.23 -10.00
CA LYS A 153 11.94 -34.97 -10.44
C LYS A 153 10.64 -34.47 -9.79
N LEU A 154 10.68 -34.09 -8.50
CA LEU A 154 9.51 -33.51 -7.82
C LEU A 154 9.11 -32.15 -8.40
N HIS A 155 10.09 -31.32 -8.76
CA HIS A 155 9.87 -30.04 -9.43
C HIS A 155 9.32 -30.24 -10.86
N GLU A 156 9.97 -31.09 -11.66
CA GLU A 156 9.53 -31.42 -13.03
C GLU A 156 8.11 -31.98 -13.06
N GLY A 157 7.76 -32.82 -12.09
CA GLY A 157 6.41 -33.37 -11.93
C GLY A 157 5.38 -32.40 -11.34
N GLY A 158 5.78 -31.18 -10.95
CA GLY A 158 4.90 -30.20 -10.30
C GLY A 158 4.35 -30.66 -8.94
N LEU A 159 4.92 -31.72 -8.35
CA LEU A 159 4.44 -32.32 -7.11
C LEU A 159 4.59 -31.37 -5.91
N LEU A 160 5.62 -30.53 -5.92
CA LEU A 160 5.82 -29.52 -4.88
C LEU A 160 4.74 -28.43 -4.93
N LEU A 161 4.34 -27.99 -6.12
CA LEU A 161 3.28 -26.98 -6.28
C LEU A 161 1.91 -27.52 -5.85
N THR A 162 1.62 -28.77 -6.20
CA THR A 162 0.37 -29.43 -5.79
C THR A 162 0.33 -29.68 -4.28
N TRP A 163 1.46 -30.11 -3.70
CA TRP A 163 1.60 -30.26 -2.25
C TRP A 163 1.44 -28.93 -1.52
N GLU A 164 2.10 -27.86 -1.97
CA GLU A 164 1.96 -26.51 -1.43
C GLU A 164 0.50 -26.06 -1.47
N THR A 165 -0.19 -26.28 -2.59
CA THR A 165 -1.61 -25.95 -2.75
C THR A 165 -2.49 -26.72 -1.75
N GLN A 166 -2.28 -28.03 -1.60
CA GLN A 166 -3.05 -28.85 -0.67
C GLN A 166 -2.84 -28.43 0.79
N MET A 167 -1.58 -28.18 1.16
CA MET A 167 -1.25 -27.74 2.52
C MET A 167 -1.78 -26.34 2.80
N SER A 168 -1.71 -25.44 1.83
CA SER A 168 -2.27 -24.09 1.94
C SER A 168 -3.78 -24.12 2.14
N ILE A 169 -4.53 -24.92 1.37
CA ILE A 169 -5.98 -25.05 1.54
C ILE A 169 -6.35 -25.64 2.92
N LYS A 170 -5.53 -26.56 3.43
CA LYS A 170 -5.80 -27.26 4.69
C LYS A 170 -5.44 -26.45 5.93
N TYR A 171 -4.35 -25.68 5.89
CA TYR A 171 -3.77 -25.03 7.07
C TYR A 171 -3.80 -23.50 7.00
N LEU A 172 -3.83 -22.89 5.82
CA LEU A 172 -3.94 -21.43 5.69
C LEU A 172 -5.40 -21.00 5.56
N ASN A 173 -5.68 -19.78 6.02
CA ASN A 173 -7.01 -19.21 5.88
C ASN A 173 -7.22 -18.66 4.46
N ASN A 174 -8.10 -19.29 3.69
CA ASN A 174 -8.39 -18.89 2.30
C ASN A 174 -8.94 -17.46 2.17
N GLU A 175 -9.73 -16.97 3.14
CA GLU A 175 -10.25 -15.60 3.10
C GLU A 175 -9.11 -14.59 3.20
N VAL A 176 -8.13 -14.88 4.06
CA VAL A 176 -6.94 -14.05 4.28
C VAL A 176 -6.06 -14.06 3.03
N GLN A 177 -5.87 -15.23 2.39
CA GLN A 177 -5.15 -15.34 1.11
C GLN A 177 -5.82 -14.52 0.00
N GLN A 178 -7.15 -14.57 -0.09
CA GLN A 178 -7.90 -13.78 -1.05
C GLN A 178 -7.80 -12.28 -0.73
N ALA A 179 -7.89 -11.88 0.53
CA ALA A 179 -7.74 -10.50 0.95
C ALA A 179 -6.37 -9.92 0.58
N VAL A 180 -5.28 -10.70 0.74
CA VAL A 180 -3.94 -10.28 0.29
C VAL A 180 -3.88 -10.15 -1.23
N ARG A 181 -4.36 -11.14 -1.98
CA ARG A 181 -4.39 -11.10 -3.46
C ARG A 181 -5.22 -9.93 -4.00
N LEU A 182 -6.32 -9.60 -3.33
CA LEU A 182 -7.22 -8.51 -3.68
C LEU A 182 -6.87 -7.19 -3.00
N SER A 183 -5.82 -7.14 -2.17
CA SER A 183 -5.45 -5.95 -1.39
C SER A 183 -5.28 -4.70 -2.25
N ARG A 184 -4.82 -4.88 -3.49
CA ARG A 184 -4.62 -3.82 -4.49
C ARG A 184 -5.83 -3.55 -5.38
N ASN A 185 -6.75 -4.51 -5.47
CA ASN A 185 -7.97 -4.42 -6.25
C ASN A 185 -9.17 -4.03 -5.39
N LYS A 186 -8.94 -3.41 -4.24
CA LYS A 186 -9.99 -2.78 -3.42
C LYS A 186 -10.67 -1.69 -4.25
N LYS A 187 -11.70 -2.11 -4.99
CA LYS A 187 -12.71 -1.22 -5.55
C LYS A 187 -13.43 -0.65 -4.33
N ASN A 188 -13.00 0.54 -3.89
CA ASN A 188 -13.67 1.34 -2.85
C ASN A 188 -15.03 1.87 -3.35
N VAL A 189 -15.81 1.02 -4.02
CA VAL A 189 -17.10 1.36 -4.62
C VAL A 189 -18.20 1.31 -3.55
N ASP A 190 -17.97 0.63 -2.43
CA ASP A 190 -19.03 0.33 -1.46
C ASP A 190 -19.17 1.33 -0.30
N GLU A 191 -18.18 2.19 -0.01
CA GLU A 191 -18.33 3.22 1.02
C GLU A 191 -18.54 4.62 0.42
N LEU A 192 -19.79 4.91 0.06
CA LEU A 192 -20.25 6.28 -0.18
C LEU A 192 -20.10 7.09 1.12
N LYS A 193 -18.99 7.82 1.26
CA LYS A 193 -18.80 8.73 2.40
C LYS A 193 -19.60 10.00 2.18
N PRO A 194 -20.45 10.41 3.13
CA PRO A 194 -21.19 11.67 3.02
C PRO A 194 -20.19 12.84 3.02
N LEU A 195 -20.53 13.88 2.26
CA LEU A 195 -19.68 15.06 2.12
C LEU A 195 -19.58 15.79 3.46
N GLY A 196 -18.41 15.74 4.11
CA GLY A 196 -18.18 16.40 5.39
C GLY A 196 -17.91 17.90 5.27
N LEU A 197 -18.22 18.66 6.34
CA LEU A 197 -17.94 20.10 6.44
C LEU A 197 -16.46 20.45 6.19
N ARG A 198 -15.53 19.53 6.47
CA ARG A 198 -14.10 19.70 6.21
C ARG A 198 -13.79 20.07 4.76
N HIS A 199 -14.58 19.60 3.79
CA HIS A 199 -14.37 19.92 2.38
C HIS A 199 -14.70 21.39 2.03
N PHE A 200 -15.51 22.07 2.85
CA PHE A 200 -15.96 23.44 2.62
C PHE A 200 -15.24 24.49 3.46
N VAL A 201 -14.38 24.08 4.40
CA VAL A 201 -13.67 25.00 5.31
C VAL A 201 -12.89 26.07 4.55
N GLY A 202 -12.23 25.71 3.45
CA GLY A 202 -11.50 26.68 2.62
C GLY A 202 -12.39 27.78 2.03
N VAL A 203 -13.62 27.44 1.63
CA VAL A 203 -14.59 28.41 1.09
C VAL A 203 -15.03 29.38 2.19
N PHE A 204 -15.31 28.87 3.40
CA PHE A 204 -15.67 29.71 4.54
C PHE A 204 -14.54 30.64 4.99
N ILE A 205 -13.28 30.16 4.97
CA ILE A 205 -12.11 31.00 5.26
C ILE A 205 -11.98 32.12 4.23
N GLY A 206 -12.09 31.80 2.94
CA GLY A 206 -12.04 32.79 1.87
C GLY A 206 -13.14 33.86 2.01
N TYR A 207 -14.36 33.44 2.36
CA TYR A 207 -15.47 34.35 2.63
C TYR A 207 -15.19 35.26 3.84
N ALA A 208 -14.70 34.69 4.94
CA ALA A 208 -14.37 35.45 6.15
C ALA A 208 -13.29 36.51 5.89
N ILE A 209 -12.25 36.16 5.12
CA ILE A 209 -11.20 37.11 4.69
C ILE A 209 -11.79 38.22 3.83
N GLY A 210 -12.65 37.88 2.86
CA GLY A 210 -13.30 38.86 1.99
C GLY A 210 -14.17 39.87 2.76
N VAL A 211 -14.94 39.38 3.73
CA VAL A 211 -15.74 40.24 4.62
C VAL A 211 -14.85 41.13 5.48
N ALA A 212 -13.78 40.58 6.06
CA ALA A 212 -12.84 41.35 6.87
C ALA A 212 -12.19 42.49 6.06
N ILE A 213 -11.74 42.21 4.83
CA ILE A 213 -11.15 43.23 3.93
C ILE A 213 -12.19 44.31 3.59
N SER A 214 -13.43 43.91 3.28
CA SER A 214 -14.51 44.86 2.97
C SER A 214 -14.80 45.81 4.14
N ILE A 215 -14.86 45.27 5.37
CA ILE A 215 -15.06 46.08 6.58
C ILE A 215 -13.89 47.05 6.79
N VAL A 216 -12.65 46.60 6.60
CA VAL A 216 -11.47 47.46 6.75
C VAL A 216 -11.47 48.60 5.72
N ILE A 217 -11.80 48.30 4.45
CA ILE A 217 -11.90 49.33 3.40
C ILE A 217 -13.01 50.33 3.73
N PHE A 218 -14.18 49.84 4.16
CA PHE A 218 -15.31 50.70 4.55
C PHE A 218 -15.01 51.62 5.74
N ILE A 219 -14.12 51.21 6.66
CA ILE A 219 -13.68 52.05 7.79
C ILE A 219 -12.64 53.10 7.35
N LEU A 220 -11.88 52.81 6.29
CA LEU A 220 -10.84 53.70 5.75
C LEU A 220 -11.39 54.74 4.77
N GLU A 221 -12.52 54.44 4.12
CA GLU A 221 -13.31 55.37 3.30
C GLU A 221 -13.97 56.46 4.16
#